data_AF-A0A0P8BY26-F1
#
_entry.id   AF-A0A0P8BY26-F1
#
_cell.length_a   1.000
_cell.length_b   1.000
_cell.length_c   1.000
_cell.angle_alpha   90.00
_cell.angle_beta   90.00
_cell.angle_gamma   90.00
#
_symmetry.space_group_name_H-M   'P 1'
#
loop_
_entity.id
_entity.type
_entity.pdbx_description
1 polymer ?
#
loop_
_entity_poly.entity_id
_entity_poly.type
_entity_poly.pdbx_seq_one_letter_code
_entity_poly.pdbx_strand_id
1 'polypeptide(L)'
;MRRRLRGGFRAFALVSGIGWVLDLCLTMGLVQLGLSPFAGSLAGAATAVSFVYVVSRLMLLADRRIGRAQDFGIYVLWQVFAISAASALVAVIAYLLDPAIAAVGAGRASPVAGFNTITIASGLAKALVTPLTLIANFLFLGWLTGHGARMVSAGARGTR
;
A
#
# COMPACT_ATOMS: atom_id res chain seq x y z
N MET A 1 -19.82 8.65 23.26
CA MET A 1 -19.42 7.73 22.17
C MET A 1 -18.64 8.36 21.01
N ARG A 2 -18.93 9.60 20.55
CA ARG A 2 -18.20 10.25 19.43
C ARG A 2 -16.68 10.46 19.64
N ARG A 3 -16.17 10.53 20.89
CA ARG A 3 -14.73 10.68 21.17
C ARG A 3 -13.90 9.39 20.96
N ARG A 4 -14.49 8.20 21.16
CA ARG A 4 -13.77 6.91 20.94
C ARG A 4 -13.57 6.60 19.45
N LEU A 5 -14.56 6.94 18.61
CA LEU A 5 -14.49 6.74 17.15
C LEU A 5 -13.43 7.63 16.46
N ARG A 6 -13.23 8.87 16.94
CA ARG A 6 -12.20 9.79 16.40
C ARG A 6 -10.77 9.36 16.76
N GLY A 7 -10.57 8.70 17.90
CA GLY A 7 -9.28 8.13 18.30
C GLY A 7 -8.90 6.93 17.43
N GLY A 8 -9.85 6.02 17.19
CA GLY A 8 -9.62 4.81 16.36
C GLY A 8 -9.25 5.13 14.91
N PHE A 9 -9.94 6.10 14.28
CA PHE A 9 -9.62 6.51 12.91
C PHE A 9 -8.21 7.13 12.79
N ARG A 10 -7.82 8.01 13.73
CA ARG A 10 -6.48 8.63 13.73
C ARG A 10 -5.38 7.59 13.95
N ALA A 11 -5.60 6.66 14.88
CA ALA A 11 -4.68 5.55 15.12
C ALA A 11 -4.53 4.66 13.88
N PHE A 12 -5.64 4.31 13.23
CA PHE A 12 -5.63 3.52 12.00
C PHE A 12 -4.90 4.24 10.86
N ALA A 13 -5.18 5.52 10.64
CA ALA A 13 -4.50 6.32 9.61
C ALA A 13 -2.98 6.40 9.86
N LEU A 14 -2.57 6.56 11.11
CA LEU A 14 -1.16 6.61 11.49
C LEU A 14 -0.45 5.27 11.29
N VAL A 15 -1.08 4.17 11.70
CA VAL A 15 -0.56 2.80 11.49
C VAL A 15 -0.44 2.47 10.00
N SER A 16 -1.46 2.81 9.21
CA SER A 16 -1.45 2.63 7.75
C SER A 16 -0.36 3.46 7.08
N GLY A 17 -0.20 4.72 7.50
CA GLY A 17 0.89 5.60 7.03
C GLY A 17 2.28 5.05 7.34
N ILE A 18 2.50 4.52 8.55
CA ILE A 18 3.76 3.86 8.91
C ILE A 18 3.99 2.61 8.06
N GLY A 19 2.96 1.79 7.86
CA GLY A 19 3.03 0.61 6.99
C GLY A 19 3.45 0.98 5.57
N TRP A 20 2.90 2.06 5.02
CA TRP A 20 3.28 2.55 3.69
C TRP A 20 4.73 3.04 3.62
N VAL A 21 5.19 3.80 4.62
CA VAL A 21 6.60 4.24 4.67
C VAL A 21 7.53 3.03 4.77
N LEU A 22 7.18 2.02 5.57
CA LEU A 22 7.93 0.76 5.66
C LEU A 22 7.98 0.03 4.32
N ASP A 23 6.87 -0.08 3.59
CA ASP A 23 6.81 -0.68 2.25
C ASP A 23 7.76 0.03 1.29
N LEU A 24 7.71 1.36 1.27
CA LEU A 24 8.53 2.18 0.38
C LEU A 24 10.02 2.06 0.72
N CYS A 25 10.37 2.16 2.01
CA CYS A 25 11.75 1.98 2.48
C CYS A 25 12.29 0.57 2.19
N LEU A 26 11.50 -0.48 2.41
CA LEU A 26 11.90 -1.85 2.09
C LEU A 26 12.06 -2.06 0.59
N THR A 27 11.13 -1.55 -0.21
CA THR A 27 11.23 -1.61 -1.68
C THR A 27 12.53 -0.96 -2.15
N MET A 28 12.80 0.27 -1.72
CA MET A 28 14.02 0.99 -2.11
C MET A 28 15.29 0.32 -1.56
N GLY A 29 15.28 -0.11 -0.30
CA GLY A 29 16.43 -0.77 0.32
C GLY A 29 16.79 -2.07 -0.38
N LEU A 30 15.81 -2.91 -0.69
CA LEU A 30 16.03 -4.18 -1.38
C LEU A 30 16.51 -3.98 -2.82
N VAL A 31 15.94 -2.99 -3.54
CA VAL A 31 16.41 -2.66 -4.90
C VAL A 31 17.83 -2.09 -4.88
N GLN A 32 18.17 -1.29 -3.86
CA GLN A 32 19.54 -0.79 -3.67
C GLN A 32 20.53 -1.93 -3.41
N LEU A 33 20.10 -3.01 -2.76
CA LEU A 33 20.88 -4.24 -2.55
C LEU A 33 20.94 -5.15 -3.79
N GLY A 34 20.34 -4.74 -4.91
CA GLY A 34 20.41 -5.45 -6.19
C GLY A 34 19.22 -6.37 -6.47
N LEU A 35 18.17 -6.37 -5.65
CA LEU A 35 16.94 -7.09 -6.01
C LEU A 35 16.21 -6.37 -7.16
N SER A 36 15.43 -7.14 -7.93
CA SER A 36 14.57 -6.56 -8.95
C SER A 36 13.48 -5.68 -8.31
N PRO A 37 13.01 -4.63 -9.01
CA PRO A 37 11.88 -3.80 -8.55
C PRO A 37 10.64 -4.62 -8.18
N PHE A 38 10.38 -5.73 -8.89
CA PHE A 38 9.30 -6.66 -8.57
C PHE A 38 9.49 -7.30 -7.21
N ALA A 39 10.64 -7.95 -6.98
CA ALA A 39 10.91 -8.66 -5.73
C ALA A 39 10.98 -7.71 -4.53
N GLY A 40 11.63 -6.55 -4.69
CA GLY A 40 11.67 -5.51 -3.67
C GLY A 40 10.27 -5.01 -3.30
N SER A 41 9.45 -4.71 -4.31
CA SER A 41 8.06 -4.25 -4.11
C SER A 41 7.17 -5.32 -3.48
N LEU A 42 7.34 -6.59 -3.85
CA LEU A 42 6.58 -7.71 -3.33
C LEU A 42 6.89 -7.94 -1.85
N ALA A 43 8.17 -7.97 -1.48
CA ALA A 43 8.61 -8.12 -0.10
C ALA A 43 8.19 -6.94 0.78
N GLY A 44 8.33 -5.71 0.27
CA GLY A 44 7.87 -4.50 0.95
C GLY A 44 6.36 -4.55 1.24
N ALA A 45 5.56 -4.88 0.24
CA ALA A 45 4.10 -4.92 0.36
C ALA A 45 3.63 -6.03 1.31
N ALA A 46 4.21 -7.23 1.19
CA ALA A 46 3.91 -8.34 2.09
C ALA A 46 4.24 -7.99 3.56
N THR A 47 5.37 -7.32 3.79
CA THR A 47 5.79 -6.89 5.13
C THR A 47 4.85 -5.82 5.69
N ALA A 48 4.52 -4.81 4.88
CA ALA A 48 3.65 -3.71 5.30
C ALA A 48 2.22 -4.18 5.60
N VAL A 49 1.64 -5.03 4.75
CA VAL A 49 0.29 -5.58 4.97
C VAL A 49 0.26 -6.45 6.23
N SER A 50 1.29 -7.26 6.46
CA SER A 50 1.42 -8.08 7.67
C SER A 50 1.53 -7.20 8.92
N PHE A 51 2.37 -6.15 8.88
CA PHE A 51 2.52 -5.18 9.95
C PHE A 51 1.20 -4.49 10.28
N VAL A 52 0.52 -3.92 9.28
CA VAL A 52 -0.76 -3.23 9.47
C VAL A 52 -1.81 -4.18 10.01
N TYR A 53 -1.86 -5.43 9.53
CA TYR A 53 -2.79 -6.45 10.04
C TYR A 53 -2.54 -6.78 11.51
N VAL A 54 -1.29 -7.07 11.89
CA VAL A 54 -0.93 -7.41 13.27
C VAL A 54 -1.20 -6.24 14.20
N VAL A 55 -0.75 -5.03 13.85
CA VAL A 55 -0.96 -3.84 14.68
C VAL A 55 -2.44 -3.51 14.79
N SER A 56 -3.19 -3.55 13.68
CA SER A 56 -4.63 -3.32 13.72
C SER A 56 -5.34 -4.35 14.58
N ARG A 57 -4.96 -5.63 14.51
CA ARG A 57 -5.51 -6.68 15.36
C ARG A 57 -5.20 -6.41 16.83
N LEU A 58 -3.95 -6.10 17.18
CA LEU A 58 -3.53 -5.78 18.56
C LEU A 58 -4.27 -4.56 19.12
N MET A 59 -4.54 -3.55 18.30
CA MET A 59 -5.27 -2.34 18.71
C MET A 59 -6.80 -2.55 18.79
N LEU A 60 -7.37 -3.43 17.97
CA LEU A 60 -8.82 -3.68 17.86
C LEU A 60 -9.31 -4.86 18.71
N LEU A 61 -8.42 -5.58 19.40
CA LEU A 61 -8.73 -6.74 20.26
C LEU A 61 -9.69 -6.44 21.44
N ALA A 62 -10.20 -5.21 21.57
CA ALA A 62 -11.24 -4.84 22.54
C ALA A 62 -12.68 -5.16 22.10
N ASP A 63 -12.99 -5.32 20.81
CA ASP A 63 -14.37 -5.61 20.34
C ASP A 63 -14.40 -6.76 19.32
N ARG A 64 -14.56 -7.99 19.82
CA ARG A 64 -14.63 -9.22 19.03
C ARG A 64 -15.95 -9.34 18.25
N ARG A 65 -16.00 -8.81 17.03
CA ARG A 65 -16.90 -9.29 15.95
C ARG A 65 -16.28 -8.99 14.58
N ILE A 66 -15.19 -9.69 14.23
CA ILE A 66 -14.68 -9.67 12.85
C ILE A 66 -15.19 -10.95 12.17
N GLY A 67 -15.67 -10.79 10.94
CA GLY A 67 -16.57 -11.67 10.19
C GLY A 67 -16.11 -13.10 9.93
N ARG A 68 -16.98 -13.84 9.22
CA ARG A 68 -16.86 -15.28 8.96
C ARG A 68 -15.48 -15.63 8.38
N ALA A 69 -14.89 -16.76 8.80
CA ALA A 69 -13.59 -17.23 8.32
C ALA A 69 -13.49 -17.34 6.78
N GLN A 70 -14.62 -17.54 6.10
CA GLN A 70 -14.72 -17.56 4.64
C GLN A 70 -14.35 -16.21 3.99
N ASP A 71 -14.80 -15.09 4.56
CA ASP A 71 -14.53 -13.76 4.01
C ASP A 71 -13.03 -13.41 4.15
N PHE A 72 -12.39 -13.92 5.20
CA PHE A 72 -10.95 -13.79 5.40
C PHE A 72 -10.15 -14.56 4.35
N GLY A 73 -10.55 -15.79 4.01
CA GLY A 73 -9.88 -16.59 2.98
C GLY A 73 -9.93 -15.93 1.61
N ILE A 74 -11.11 -15.42 1.22
CA ILE A 74 -11.30 -14.69 -0.05
C ILE A 74 -10.45 -13.41 -0.07
N TYR A 75 -10.39 -12.69 1.05
CA TYR A 75 -9.55 -11.50 1.18
C TYR A 75 -8.05 -11.80 1.06
N VAL A 76 -7.56 -12.89 1.68
CA VAL A 76 -6.15 -13.30 1.56
C VAL A 76 -5.80 -13.66 0.11
N LEU A 77 -6.66 -14.43 -0.57
CA LEU A 77 -6.46 -14.77 -1.98
C LEU A 77 -6.40 -13.51 -2.85
N TRP A 78 -7.35 -12.59 -2.65
CA TRP A 78 -7.35 -11.30 -3.33
C TRP A 78 -6.05 -10.53 -3.09
N GLN A 79 -5.55 -10.47 -1.85
CA GLN A 79 -4.30 -9.77 -1.55
C GLN A 79 -3.09 -10.40 -2.25
N VAL A 80 -3.02 -11.73 -2.37
CA VAL A 80 -1.93 -12.39 -3.12
C VAL A 80 -1.92 -11.93 -4.57
N PHE A 81 -3.08 -11.92 -5.23
CA PHE A 81 -3.19 -11.46 -6.62
C PHE A 81 -2.96 -9.96 -6.76
N ALA A 82 -3.60 -9.14 -5.92
CA ALA A 82 -3.52 -7.69 -5.97
C ALA A 82 -2.10 -7.20 -5.70
N ILE A 83 -1.43 -7.74 -4.68
CA ILE A 83 -0.03 -7.40 -4.36
C ILE A 83 0.89 -7.82 -5.51
N SER A 84 0.72 -9.03 -6.06
CA SER A 84 1.55 -9.48 -7.19
C SER A 84 1.38 -8.61 -8.43
N ALA A 85 0.13 -8.28 -8.79
CA ALA A 85 -0.17 -7.40 -9.92
C ALA A 85 0.36 -5.97 -9.70
N ALA A 86 0.21 -5.45 -8.48
CA ALA A 86 0.77 -4.15 -8.11
C ALA A 86 2.29 -4.15 -8.19
N SER A 87 2.96 -5.18 -7.68
CA SER A 87 4.42 -5.30 -7.76
C SER A 87 4.91 -5.43 -9.19
N ALA A 88 4.17 -6.11 -10.07
CA ALA A 88 4.47 -6.14 -11.50
C ALA A 88 4.34 -4.75 -12.14
N LEU A 89 3.26 -4.03 -11.83
CA LEU A 89 3.07 -2.66 -12.31
C LEU A 89 4.16 -1.71 -11.81
N VAL A 90 4.56 -1.82 -10.54
CA VAL A 90 5.70 -1.07 -9.99
C VAL A 90 6.98 -1.38 -10.77
N ALA A 91 7.24 -2.64 -11.08
CA ALA A 91 8.43 -3.01 -11.84
C ALA A 91 8.42 -2.43 -13.26
N VAL A 92 7.30 -2.53 -13.97
CA VAL A 92 7.14 -1.94 -15.31
C VAL A 92 7.39 -0.44 -15.26
N ILE A 93 6.74 0.29 -14.35
CA ILE A 93 6.91 1.74 -14.23
C ILE A 93 8.35 2.09 -13.83
N ALA A 94 8.96 1.34 -12.92
CA ALA A 94 10.35 1.57 -12.50
C ALA A 94 11.32 1.44 -13.69
N TYR A 95 11.19 0.40 -14.52
CA TYR A 95 12.04 0.23 -15.70
C TYR A 95 11.77 1.27 -16.79
N LEU A 96 10.54 1.77 -16.91
CA LEU A 96 10.23 2.88 -17.83
C LEU A 96 10.80 4.22 -17.34
N LEU A 97 10.84 4.44 -16.03
CA LEU A 97 11.36 5.67 -15.43
C LEU A 97 12.89 5.70 -15.33
N ASP A 98 13.54 4.54 -15.17
CA ASP A 98 14.99 4.40 -15.03
C ASP A 98 15.80 5.18 -16.10
N PRO A 99 15.56 5.04 -17.42
CA PRO A 99 16.30 5.81 -18.42
C PRO A 99 16.05 7.31 -18.34
N ALA A 100 14.83 7.74 -17.98
CA ALA A 100 14.51 9.15 -17.82
C ALA A 100 15.25 9.76 -16.60
N ILE A 101 15.33 9.03 -15.49
CA ILE A 101 16.07 9.44 -14.29
C ILE A 101 17.58 9.45 -14.58
N ALA A 102 18.09 8.44 -15.28
CA ALA A 102 19.48 8.40 -15.71
C ALA A 102 19.84 9.58 -16.62
N ALA A 103 18.96 9.96 -17.56
CA ALA A 103 19.18 11.11 -18.43
C ALA A 103 19.21 12.45 -17.67
N VAL A 104 18.37 12.61 -16.63
CA VAL A 104 18.41 13.79 -15.74
C VAL A 104 19.70 13.81 -14.90
N GLY A 105 20.23 12.64 -14.53
CA GLY A 105 21.49 12.48 -13.82
C GLY A 105 22.75 12.56 -14.70
N ALA A 106 22.66 12.34 -16.01
CA ALA A 106 23.83 12.28 -16.89
C ALA A 106 24.62 13.61 -17.04
N GLY A 107 24.16 14.71 -16.43
CA GLY A 107 24.86 16.00 -16.35
C GLY A 107 25.03 16.57 -14.95
N ARG A 108 24.63 15.84 -13.90
CA ARG A 108 24.74 16.25 -12.49
C ARG A 108 25.12 15.02 -11.67
N ALA A 109 26.10 15.11 -10.76
CA ALA A 109 26.35 14.04 -9.79
C ALA A 109 24.99 13.55 -9.25
N SER A 110 24.76 12.22 -9.27
CA SER A 110 23.45 11.58 -9.02
C SER A 110 22.57 12.42 -8.08
N PRO A 111 21.31 12.74 -8.45
CA PRO A 111 20.48 13.69 -7.69
C PRO A 111 20.28 13.30 -6.22
N VAL A 112 20.60 12.06 -5.85
CA VAL A 112 20.80 11.62 -4.46
C VAL A 112 22.09 10.79 -4.38
N ALA A 113 23.12 11.34 -3.76
CA ALA A 113 24.41 10.67 -3.58
C ALA A 113 24.22 9.28 -2.94
N GLY A 114 24.69 8.22 -3.61
CA GLY A 114 24.69 6.84 -3.09
C GLY A 114 23.50 5.95 -3.48
N PHE A 115 22.49 6.45 -4.19
CA PHE A 115 21.37 5.63 -4.68
C PHE A 115 21.48 5.35 -6.18
N ASN A 116 21.13 4.11 -6.56
CA ASN A 116 21.01 3.70 -7.95
C ASN A 116 19.78 4.36 -8.59
N THR A 117 19.84 4.66 -9.88
CA THR A 117 18.72 5.27 -10.63
C THR A 117 17.46 4.40 -10.53
N ILE A 118 17.61 3.09 -10.67
CA ILE A 118 16.52 2.11 -10.56
C ILE A 118 15.89 2.07 -9.15
N THR A 119 16.65 2.40 -8.10
CA THR A 119 16.13 2.50 -6.73
C THR A 119 15.19 3.69 -6.61
N ILE A 120 15.60 4.85 -7.12
CA ILE A 120 14.76 6.06 -7.15
C ILE A 120 13.53 5.81 -8.02
N ALA A 121 13.72 5.21 -9.20
CA ALA A 121 12.64 4.83 -10.10
C ALA A 121 11.62 3.91 -9.40
N SER A 122 12.09 2.93 -8.64
CA SER A 122 11.24 1.99 -7.89
C SER A 122 10.46 2.69 -6.78
N GLY A 123 11.08 3.60 -6.04
CA GLY A 123 10.40 4.41 -5.02
C GLY A 123 9.29 5.28 -5.62
N LEU A 124 9.56 5.95 -6.74
CA LEU A 124 8.57 6.77 -7.45
C LEU A 124 7.44 5.91 -8.03
N ALA A 125 7.78 4.80 -8.69
CA ALA A 125 6.81 3.85 -9.20
C ALA A 125 5.89 3.33 -8.09
N LYS A 126 6.46 3.01 -6.92
CA LYS A 126 5.70 2.59 -5.75
C LYS A 126 4.74 3.68 -5.27
N ALA A 127 5.21 4.91 -5.12
CA ALA A 127 4.39 6.05 -4.71
C ALA A 127 3.21 6.33 -5.68
N LEU A 128 3.40 6.08 -6.98
CA LEU A 128 2.34 6.20 -7.99
C LEU A 128 1.33 5.03 -7.94
N VAL A 129 1.80 3.81 -7.70
CA VAL A 129 0.95 2.61 -7.69
C VAL A 129 0.19 2.44 -6.38
N THR A 130 0.72 2.87 -5.23
CA THR A 130 0.04 2.68 -3.94
C THR A 130 -1.38 3.27 -3.91
N PRO A 131 -1.64 4.52 -4.33
CA PRO A 131 -2.99 5.07 -4.36
C PRO A 131 -3.98 4.24 -5.19
N LEU A 132 -3.53 3.75 -6.35
CA LEU A 132 -4.32 2.86 -7.22
C LEU A 132 -4.66 1.55 -6.51
N THR A 133 -3.70 0.94 -5.83
CA THR A 133 -3.94 -0.30 -5.07
C THR A 133 -4.88 -0.10 -3.87
N LEU A 134 -4.81 1.06 -3.21
CA LEU A 134 -5.73 1.40 -2.13
C LEU A 134 -7.17 1.55 -2.64
N ILE A 135 -7.36 2.18 -3.80
CA ILE A 135 -8.68 2.29 -4.45
C ILE A 135 -9.21 0.91 -4.83
N ALA A 136 -8.39 0.06 -5.46
CA ALA A 136 -8.77 -1.30 -5.82
C ALA A 136 -9.17 -2.14 -4.58
N ASN A 137 -8.39 -2.06 -3.50
CA ASN A 137 -8.71 -2.74 -2.24
C ASN A 137 -9.99 -2.21 -1.60
N PHE A 138 -10.23 -0.89 -1.64
CA PHE A 138 -11.46 -0.30 -1.14
C PHE A 138 -12.69 -0.78 -1.93
N LEU A 139 -12.61 -0.81 -3.26
CA LEU A 139 -13.69 -1.31 -4.13
C LEU A 139 -13.96 -2.80 -3.87
N PHE A 140 -12.91 -3.61 -3.74
CA PHE A 140 -13.04 -5.04 -3.44
C PHE A 140 -13.69 -5.29 -2.09
N LEU A 141 -13.26 -4.59 -1.03
CA LEU A 141 -13.89 -4.68 0.29
C LEU A 141 -15.35 -4.22 0.26
N GLY A 142 -15.66 -3.18 -0.51
CA GLY A 142 -17.03 -2.71 -0.71
C GLY A 142 -17.93 -3.74 -1.39
N TRP A 143 -17.41 -4.48 -2.38
CA TRP A 143 -18.08 -5.60 -3.03
C TRP A 143 -18.24 -6.79 -2.08
N LEU A 144 -17.16 -7.23 -1.43
CA LEU A 144 -17.13 -8.39 -0.53
C LEU A 144 -18.09 -8.25 0.65
N THR A 145 -18.21 -7.04 1.21
CA THR A 145 -19.09 -6.77 2.35
C THR A 145 -20.53 -6.41 1.96
N GLY A 146 -20.85 -6.30 0.66
CA GLY A 146 -22.18 -5.91 0.17
C GLY A 146 -22.59 -4.46 0.47
N HIS A 147 -21.66 -3.60 0.91
CA HIS A 147 -21.91 -2.21 1.34
C HIS A 147 -21.42 -1.13 0.36
N GLY A 148 -20.77 -1.50 -0.76
CA GLY A 148 -20.15 -0.56 -1.70
C GLY A 148 -21.04 0.58 -2.20
N ALA A 149 -22.35 0.35 -2.35
CA ALA A 149 -23.31 1.37 -2.78
C ALA A 149 -23.83 2.28 -1.64
N ARG A 150 -23.76 1.87 -0.37
CA ARG A 150 -24.36 2.63 0.74
C ARG A 150 -23.45 3.73 1.29
N MET A 151 -22.13 3.55 1.29
CA MET A 151 -21.19 4.55 1.85
C MET A 151 -21.05 5.81 0.99
N VAL A 152 -21.10 5.70 -0.35
CA VAL A 152 -21.12 6.87 -1.26
C VAL A 152 -22.44 7.64 -1.11
N SER A 153 -23.56 6.93 -0.91
CA SER A 153 -24.89 7.57 -0.72
C SER A 153 -25.14 8.12 0.68
N ALA A 154 -24.36 7.72 1.69
CA ALA A 154 -24.44 8.23 3.05
C ALA A 154 -23.71 9.57 3.23
N GLY A 155 -22.65 9.82 2.42
CA GLY A 155 -22.04 11.15 2.31
C GLY A 155 -22.98 12.19 1.67
N ALA A 156 -23.89 11.74 0.80
CA ALA A 156 -24.88 12.60 0.13
C ALA A 156 -26.19 12.83 0.93
N ARG A 157 -26.41 12.13 2.04
CA ARG A 157 -27.64 12.22 2.86
C ARG A 157 -27.41 12.72 4.30
N GLY A 158 -26.26 13.34 4.57
CA GLY A 158 -25.90 13.90 5.89
C GLY A 158 -26.22 15.38 6.10
N THR A 159 -26.92 16.02 5.16
CA THR A 159 -27.34 17.43 5.24
C THR A 159 -28.82 17.58 4.86
N ARG A 160 -29.73 17.07 5.69
CA ARG A 160 -31.08 17.63 5.87
C ARG A 160 -31.50 17.40 7.31
#